data_AF-V5G774-F1
#
_entry.id   AF-V5G774-F1
#
_cell.length_a   1.000
_cell.length_b   1.000
_cell.length_c   1.000
_cell.angle_alpha   90.00
_cell.angle_beta   90.00
_cell.angle_gamma   90.00
#
_symmetry.space_group_name_H-M   'P 1'
#
loop_
_entity.id
_entity.type
_entity.pdbx_description
1 polymer ?
#
loop_
_entity_poly.entity_id
_entity_poly.type
_entity_poly.pdbx_seq_one_letter_code
_entity_poly.pdbx_strand_id
1 'polypeptide(L)'
;SVYVREVELSVSLDPNKFWGFINNKNKRSRIPGRMQLNDSSFDSSQSIVTAFAEFFSSVFLDSDNQSFDNDTVSFSNLHIIINTISEKDIIMASKKLKNKMTA
;
A
#
# COMPACT_ATOMS: atom_id res chain seq x y z
N SER A 1 -10.56 17.66 -11.49
CA SER A 1 -9.40 17.94 -12.36
C SER A 1 -9.14 16.74 -13.26
N VAL A 2 -8.85 16.95 -14.55
CA VAL A 2 -8.71 15.86 -15.55
C VAL A 2 -7.65 14.82 -15.13
N TYR A 3 -6.53 15.29 -14.59
CA TYR A 3 -5.44 14.47 -14.09
C TYR A 3 -5.87 13.44 -13.03
N VAL A 4 -6.70 13.84 -12.05
CA VAL A 4 -7.14 12.91 -10.97
C VAL A 4 -8.00 11.80 -11.55
N ARG A 5 -8.91 12.14 -12.47
CA ARG A 5 -9.80 11.18 -13.12
C ARG A 5 -9.03 10.19 -13.99
N GLU A 6 -7.99 10.65 -14.69
CA GLU A 6 -7.11 9.77 -15.48
C GLU A 6 -6.29 8.83 -14.59
N VAL A 7 -5.82 9.32 -13.44
CA VAL A 7 -5.14 8.48 -12.45
C VAL A 7 -6.10 7.42 -11.89
N GLU A 8 -7.32 7.78 -11.51
CA GLU A 8 -8.36 6.85 -11.05
C GLU A 8 -8.70 5.78 -12.09
N LEU A 9 -8.85 6.18 -13.35
CA LEU A 9 -9.07 5.25 -14.45
C LEU A 9 -7.87 4.33 -14.66
N SER A 10 -6.64 4.84 -14.52
CA SER A 10 -5.44 4.01 -14.65
C SER A 10 -5.31 2.98 -13.52
N VAL A 11 -5.70 3.33 -12.29
CA VAL A 11 -5.69 2.41 -11.14
C VAL A 11 -6.75 1.31 -11.31
N SER A 12 -7.92 1.66 -11.84
CA SER A 12 -9.04 0.72 -11.99
C SER A 12 -8.96 -0.16 -13.23
N LEU A 13 -8.50 0.37 -14.37
CA LEU A 13 -8.46 -0.33 -15.65
C LEU A 13 -7.14 -1.07 -15.91
N ASP A 14 -6.00 -0.48 -15.54
CA ASP A 14 -4.68 -1.07 -15.75
C ASP A 14 -3.73 -0.71 -14.59
N PRO A 15 -3.92 -1.37 -13.42
CA PRO A 15 -3.12 -1.11 -12.24
C PRO A 15 -1.61 -1.24 -12.51
N ASN A 16 -1.22 -2.10 -13.46
CA ASN A 16 0.18 -2.34 -13.80
C ASN A 16 0.83 -1.11 -14.47
N LYS A 17 0.09 -0.35 -15.28
CA LYS A 17 0.59 0.93 -15.84
C LYS A 17 0.84 1.96 -14.75
N PHE A 18 -0.11 2.09 -13.82
CA PHE A 18 0.04 3.00 -12.69
C PHE A 18 1.27 2.62 -11.85
N TRP A 19 1.34 1.36 -11.40
CA TRP A 19 2.48 0.89 -10.60
C TRP A 19 3.80 0.91 -11.38
N GLY A 20 3.78 0.65 -12.69
CA GLY A 20 4.94 0.76 -13.57
C GLY A 20 5.47 2.20 -13.65
N PHE A 21 4.59 3.19 -13.76
CA PHE A 21 4.95 4.60 -13.76
C PHE A 21 5.56 5.03 -12.41
N ILE A 22 4.91 4.65 -11.29
CA ILE A 22 5.40 4.95 -9.94
C ILE A 22 6.76 4.26 -9.69
N ASN A 23 6.89 2.98 -10.03
CA ASN A 23 8.13 2.22 -9.86
C ASN A 23 9.27 2.77 -10.72
N ASN A 24 9.00 3.22 -11.94
CA ASN A 24 9.99 3.87 -12.80
C ASN A 24 10.48 5.19 -12.20
N LYS A 25 9.57 5.98 -11.61
CA LYS A 25 9.92 7.24 -10.92
C LYS A 25 10.75 6.98 -9.66
N ASN A 26 10.53 5.83 -9.01
CA ASN A 26 11.19 5.41 -7.77
C ASN A 26 12.44 4.53 -7.99
N LYS A 27 13.00 4.46 -9.21
CA LYS A 27 14.21 3.68 -9.55
C LYS A 27 15.48 4.05 -8.76
N ARG A 28 15.43 5.00 -7.84
CA ARG A 28 16.56 5.42 -7.00
C ARG A 28 16.45 4.71 -5.66
N SER A 29 17.04 3.51 -5.59
CA SER A 29 17.15 2.68 -4.38
C SER A 29 15.81 2.17 -3.82
N ARG A 30 15.82 0.96 -3.25
CA ARG A 30 14.69 0.43 -2.45
C ARG A 30 14.43 1.26 -1.19
N ILE A 31 15.41 2.06 -0.79
CA ILE A 31 15.38 2.89 0.40
C ILE A 31 15.51 4.34 -0.06
N PRO A 32 14.59 5.24 0.37
CA PRO A 32 14.68 6.64 0.00
C PRO A 32 16.00 7.24 0.50
N GLY A 33 16.59 8.18 -0.25
CA GLY A 33 17.81 8.88 0.18
C GLY A 33 17.58 9.88 1.31
N ARG A 34 16.32 10.22 1.60
CA ARG A 34 15.91 11.05 2.73
C ARG A 34 14.46 10.71 3.10
N MET A 35 14.16 10.61 4.38
CA MET A 35 12.82 10.36 4.92
C MET A 35 12.47 11.44 5.94
N GLN A 36 11.20 11.80 6.03
CA GLN A 36 10.67 12.64 7.10
C GLN A 36 9.54 11.91 7.82
N LEU A 37 9.55 11.96 9.15
CA LEU A 37 8.49 11.45 10.01
C LEU A 37 8.26 12.46 11.13
N ASN A 38 7.07 13.05 11.18
CA ASN A 38 6.78 14.20 12.03
C ASN A 38 7.81 15.33 11.81
N ASP A 39 8.46 15.79 12.88
CA ASP A 39 9.50 16.83 12.83
C ASP A 39 10.93 16.26 12.62
N SER A 40 11.06 14.95 12.44
CA SER A 40 12.35 14.28 12.28
C SER A 40 12.70 14.03 10.81
N SER A 41 13.96 14.26 10.45
CA SER A 41 14.52 13.99 9.12
C SER A 41 15.64 12.96 9.21
N PHE A 42 15.58 11.94 8.37
CA PHE A 42 16.54 10.84 8.30
C PHE A 42 17.18 10.81 6.91
N ASP A 43 18.50 10.70 6.84
CA ASP A 43 19.28 10.77 5.60
C ASP A 43 20.20 9.55 5.40
N SER A 44 20.47 8.78 6.45
CA SER A 44 21.18 7.52 6.35
C SER A 44 20.21 6.34 6.17
N SER A 45 20.57 5.40 5.29
CA SER A 45 19.77 4.19 5.03
C SER A 45 19.43 3.42 6.31
N GLN A 46 20.37 3.33 7.26
CA GLN A 46 20.14 2.61 8.52
C GLN A 46 19.06 3.30 9.37
N SER A 47 19.18 4.62 9.56
CA SER A 47 18.20 5.38 10.33
C SER A 47 16.80 5.34 9.70
N ILE A 48 16.73 5.33 8.36
CA ILE A 48 15.48 5.20 7.61
C ILE A 48 14.83 3.84 7.86
N VAL A 49 15.60 2.75 7.81
CA VAL A 49 15.09 1.39 8.07
C VAL A 49 14.60 1.25 9.51
N THR A 50 15.35 1.78 10.47
CA THR A 50 14.94 1.75 11.89
C THR A 50 13.63 2.50 12.11
N ALA A 51 13.51 3.72 11.60
CA ALA A 51 12.28 4.50 11.76
C ALA A 51 11.08 3.86 11.03
N PHE A 52 11.29 3.14 9.92
CA PHE A 52 10.24 2.30 9.33
C PHE A 52 9.80 1.18 10.27
N ALA A 53 10.75 0.44 10.86
CA ALA A 53 10.45 -0.66 11.77
C ALA A 53 9.64 -0.18 12.98
N GLU A 54 10.07 0.91 13.60
CA GLU A 54 9.37 1.54 14.72
C GLU A 54 7.97 1.98 14.34
N PHE A 55 7.82 2.74 13.24
CA PHE A 55 6.50 3.20 12.80
C PHE A 55 5.55 2.03 12.54
N PHE A 56 5.97 1.02 11.76
CA PHE A 56 5.10 -0.10 11.44
C PHE A 56 4.76 -0.92 12.68
N SER A 57 5.71 -1.16 13.58
CA SER A 57 5.42 -1.82 14.86
C SER A 57 4.37 -1.09 15.70
N SER A 58 4.30 0.25 15.60
CA SER A 58 3.35 1.04 16.37
C SER A 58 1.91 1.02 15.82
N VAL A 59 1.73 0.78 14.52
CA VAL A 59 0.41 0.83 13.87
C VAL A 59 -0.18 -0.54 13.57
N PHE A 60 0.65 -1.60 13.54
CA PHE A 60 0.16 -2.97 13.47
C PHE A 60 -0.17 -3.47 14.87
N LEU A 61 -1.44 -3.74 15.11
CA LEU A 61 -1.89 -4.44 16.32
C LEU A 61 -1.56 -5.93 16.18
N ASP A 62 -1.09 -6.54 17.27
CA ASP A 62 -1.00 -8.00 17.36
C ASP A 62 -2.40 -8.59 17.15
N SER A 63 -2.50 -9.53 16.19
CA SER A 63 -3.76 -10.15 15.77
C SER A 63 -4.51 -10.88 16.88
N ASP A 64 -3.84 -11.15 18.01
CA ASP A 64 -4.41 -11.89 19.14
C ASP A 64 -5.41 -11.09 19.98
N ASN A 65 -5.49 -9.76 19.78
CA ASN A 65 -6.41 -8.88 20.52
C ASN A 65 -7.53 -8.26 19.66
N GLN A 66 -7.69 -8.68 18.40
CA GLN A 66 -8.82 -8.20 17.60
C GLN A 66 -10.06 -9.07 17.82
N SER A 67 -11.01 -8.55 18.60
CA SER A 67 -12.41 -8.85 18.35
C SER A 67 -12.73 -8.32 16.96
N PHE A 68 -12.88 -9.23 15.99
CA PHE A 68 -13.41 -8.89 14.66
C PHE A 68 -14.88 -8.50 14.83
N ASP A 69 -15.14 -7.27 15.27
CA ASP A 69 -16.44 -6.67 15.07
C ASP A 69 -16.61 -6.50 13.57
N ASN A 70 -17.63 -7.16 13.02
CA ASN A 70 -18.08 -7.02 11.62
C ASN A 70 -18.68 -5.64 11.35
N ASP A 71 -18.13 -4.60 11.95
CA ASP A 71 -18.57 -3.24 11.77
C ASP A 71 -18.17 -2.79 10.37
N THR A 72 -19.20 -2.72 9.54
CA THR A 72 -19.13 -2.23 8.18
C THR A 72 -18.81 -0.74 8.26
N VAL A 73 -17.52 -0.39 8.29
CA VAL A 73 -17.09 1.00 8.33
C VAL A 73 -17.52 1.66 7.02
N SER A 74 -18.62 2.39 7.06
CA SER A 74 -19.12 3.17 5.94
C SER A 74 -18.28 4.44 5.81
N PHE A 75 -17.37 4.44 4.84
CA PHE A 75 -16.61 5.63 4.49
C PHE A 75 -17.47 6.57 3.63
N SER A 76 -18.38 7.29 4.26
CA SER A 76 -19.34 8.18 3.59
C SER A 76 -18.71 9.37 2.85
N ASN A 77 -17.39 9.59 2.96
CA ASN A 77 -16.67 10.71 2.35
C ASN A 77 -15.46 10.32 1.48
N LEU A 78 -15.30 9.05 1.08
CA LEU A 78 -14.22 8.67 0.14
C LEU A 78 -14.72 8.76 -1.31
N HIS A 79 -14.04 9.57 -2.13
CA HIS A 79 -14.18 9.52 -3.61
C HIS A 79 -13.62 8.23 -4.23
N ILE A 80 -13.03 7.35 -3.40
CA ILE A 80 -12.50 6.07 -3.82
C ILE A 80 -13.53 4.99 -3.46
N ILE A 81 -14.21 4.47 -4.47
CA ILE A 81 -15.10 3.32 -4.32
C ILE A 81 -14.23 2.07 -4.39
N ILE A 82 -14.00 1.42 -3.25
CA ILE A 82 -13.40 0.09 -3.21
C ILE A 82 -14.56 -0.90 -3.16
N ASN A 83 -14.73 -1.68 -4.22
CA ASN A 83 -15.73 -2.73 -4.24
C ASN A 83 -15.43 -3.75 -3.16
N THR A 84 -16.47 -4.26 -2.51
CA THR A 84 -16.36 -5.36 -1.55
C THR A 84 -15.70 -6.56 -2.20
N ILE A 85 -14.61 -7.04 -1.60
CA ILE A 85 -13.87 -8.21 -2.06
C ILE A 85 -14.63 -9.46 -1.61
N SER A 86 -15.00 -10.32 -2.55
CA SER A 86 -15.61 -11.62 -2.24
C SER A 86 -14.57 -12.73 -2.11
N GLU A 87 -14.94 -13.83 -1.44
CA GLU A 87 -14.11 -15.04 -1.36
C GLU A 87 -13.70 -15.55 -2.76
N LYS A 88 -14.62 -15.45 -3.72
CA LYS A 88 -14.36 -15.83 -5.11
C LYS A 88 -13.24 -14.98 -5.73
N ASP A 89 -13.17 -13.70 -5.42
CA ASP A 89 -12.13 -12.80 -5.89
C ASP A 89 -10.77 -13.17 -5.31
N ILE A 90 -10.73 -13.53 -4.03
CA ILE A 90 -9.52 -14.02 -3.34
C ILE A 90 -9.01 -15.31 -4.01
N ILE A 91 -9.90 -16.28 -4.24
CA ILE A 91 -9.54 -17.56 -4.87
C ILE A 91 -9.01 -17.33 -6.29
N MET A 92 -9.65 -16.46 -7.08
CA MET A 92 -9.20 -16.15 -8.43
C MET A 92 -7.86 -15.40 -8.44
N ALA A 93 -7.64 -14.47 -7.53
CA ALA A 93 -6.38 -13.76 -7.40
C ALA A 93 -5.25 -14.69 -6.96
N SER A 94 -5.52 -15.57 -5.98
CA SER A 94 -4.58 -16.58 -5.50
C SER A 94 -4.11 -17.50 -6.62
N LYS A 95 -5.03 -17.99 -7.46
CA LYS A 95 -4.71 -18.81 -8.64
C LYS A 95 -3.84 -18.11 -9.68
N LYS A 96 -3.86 -16.77 -9.74
CA LYS A 96 -3.06 -15.98 -10.69
C LYS A 96 -1.66 -15.66 -10.17
N LEU A 97 -1.38 -15.86 -8.88
CA LEU A 97 -0.06 -15.61 -8.32
C LEU A 97 0.94 -16.64 -8.86
N LYS A 98 1.97 -16.15 -9.55
CA LYS A 98 3.11 -16.99 -9.94
C LYS A 98 3.91 -17.30 -8.70
N ASN A 99 4.33 -18.56 -8.57
CA ASN A 99 5.22 -18.96 -7.50
C ASN A 99 6.54 -18.21 -7.69
N LYS A 100 6.81 -17.23 -6.83
CA LYS A 100 8.01 -16.39 -6.93
C LYS A 100 8.90 -16.75 -5.76
N MET A 101 10.01 -17.42 -6.04
CA MET A 101 11.04 -17.63 -5.03
C MET A 101 11.56 -16.26 -4.60
N THR A 102 11.33 -15.92 -3.34
CA THR A 102 11.98 -14.79 -2.69
C THR A 102 13.34 -15.27 -2.20
N ALA A 103 14.40 -14.73 -2.80
CA ALA A 103 15.79 -14.91 -2.35
C ALA A 103 16.13 -13.89 -1.25
#